data_AF-A0A2G6D9H5-F1
#
_entry.id   AF-A0A2G6D9H5-F1
#
_cell.length_a   1.000
_cell.length_b   1.000
_cell.length_c   1.000
_cell.angle_alpha   90.00
_cell.angle_beta   90.00
_cell.angle_gamma   90.00
#
_symmetry.space_group_name_H-M   'P 1'
#
loop_
_entity.id
_entity.type
_entity.pdbx_description
1 polymer ?
#
loop_
_entity_poly.entity_id
_entity_poly.type
_entity_poly.pdbx_seq_one_letter_code
_entity_poly.pdbx_strand_id
1 'polypeptide(L)'
;MLLGALCVAQQTLADSVIKITPQLDFIEVQHDGRNVRIERNQDPENRLTNSFSKTSRVCPPFCIQPAHLLEKVTTIAELEVLDFLDHQVKVGKGLLVDARIPEWREKGTIPGSVSMPFTHLSKGLDGEHAAKIIQLLGITKQSGRWDFSQARDLVLFCNGPWCAQSTHAIKALVKLGYPQKKLFWYRGGMQAWQQVGLTIVKP
;
A
#
# COMPACT_ATOMS: atom_id res chain seq x y z
N MET A 1 3.82 56.84 3.62
CA MET A 1 4.08 55.53 4.23
C MET A 1 2.72 54.84 4.42
N LEU A 2 2.31 53.97 3.48
CA LEU A 2 1.14 53.11 3.67
C LEU A 2 1.65 51.72 4.06
N LEU A 3 1.47 51.34 5.32
CA LEU A 3 1.63 49.95 5.75
C LEU A 3 0.36 49.18 5.37
N GLY A 4 0.46 48.33 4.36
CA GLY A 4 -0.56 47.34 4.04
C GLY A 4 -0.52 46.20 5.07
N ALA A 5 -1.60 46.02 5.82
CA ALA A 5 -1.76 44.88 6.72
C ALA A 5 -2.06 43.62 5.90
N LEU A 6 -1.13 42.66 5.88
CA LEU A 6 -1.40 41.30 5.41
C LEU A 6 -2.32 40.60 6.43
N CYS A 7 -3.55 40.32 6.01
CA CYS A 7 -4.45 39.45 6.75
C CYS A 7 -4.09 38.00 6.40
N VAL A 8 -3.41 37.29 7.31
CA VAL A 8 -3.14 35.85 7.17
C VAL A 8 -4.39 35.10 7.63
N ALA A 9 -5.18 34.60 6.69
CA ALA A 9 -6.31 33.73 7.02
C ALA A 9 -5.79 32.42 7.61
N GLN A 10 -5.93 32.23 8.91
CA GLN A 10 -5.74 30.93 9.56
C GLN A 10 -6.89 30.02 9.12
N GLN A 11 -6.58 29.00 8.31
CA GLN A 11 -7.51 27.90 8.04
C GLN A 11 -7.72 27.13 9.33
N THR A 12 -8.90 27.27 9.93
CA THR A 12 -9.34 26.40 11.02
C THR A 12 -9.54 24.99 10.46
N LEU A 13 -8.69 24.05 10.88
CA LEU A 13 -8.91 22.63 10.63
C LEU A 13 -10.21 22.23 11.34
N ALA A 14 -11.24 21.90 10.57
CA ALA A 14 -12.47 21.35 11.15
C ALA A 14 -12.15 19.99 11.79
N ASP A 15 -12.62 19.78 13.02
CA ASP A 15 -12.48 18.50 13.71
C ASP A 15 -13.16 17.38 12.92
N SER A 16 -12.46 16.26 12.77
CA SER A 16 -13.01 15.07 12.13
C SER A 16 -14.09 14.44 13.00
N VAL A 17 -15.30 14.31 12.45
CA VAL A 17 -16.44 13.67 13.14
C VAL A 17 -16.27 12.15 13.13
N ILE A 18 -15.72 11.60 12.04
CA ILE A 18 -15.45 10.16 11.88
C ILE A 18 -13.95 9.92 11.91
N LYS A 19 -13.44 9.52 13.07
CA LYS A 19 -12.00 9.30 13.32
C LYS A 19 -11.55 7.90 12.91
N ILE A 20 -10.25 7.71 12.62
CA ILE A 20 -9.67 6.39 12.36
C ILE A 20 -9.64 5.56 13.65
N THR A 21 -9.16 6.17 14.73
CA THR A 21 -9.23 5.66 16.11
C THR A 21 -9.62 6.81 17.03
N PRO A 22 -9.94 6.59 18.33
CA PRO A 22 -10.25 7.70 19.22
C PRO A 22 -9.12 8.74 19.37
N GLN A 23 -7.87 8.35 19.06
CA GLN A 23 -6.68 9.19 19.15
C GLN A 23 -6.10 9.59 17.78
N LEU A 24 -6.66 9.11 16.67
CA LEU A 24 -6.12 9.33 15.32
C LEU A 24 -7.22 9.75 14.36
N ASP A 25 -7.15 10.99 13.90
CA ASP A 25 -8.11 11.55 12.95
C ASP A 25 -7.68 11.28 11.51
N PHE A 26 -6.39 11.45 11.22
CA PHE A 26 -5.78 11.25 9.92
C PHE A 26 -4.27 11.08 10.03
N ILE A 27 -3.63 10.61 8.94
CA ILE A 27 -2.20 10.79 8.69
C ILE A 27 -2.01 11.51 7.35
N GLU A 28 -0.90 12.22 7.19
CA GLU A 28 -0.51 12.78 5.89
C GLU A 28 0.58 11.94 5.26
N VAL A 29 0.49 11.66 3.96
CA VAL A 29 1.52 10.94 3.21
C VAL A 29 1.84 11.65 1.91
N GLN A 30 3.05 11.43 1.40
CA GLN A 30 3.45 11.86 0.06
C GLN A 30 2.97 10.85 -0.97
N HIS A 31 2.28 11.31 -2.01
CA HIS A 31 1.88 10.50 -3.15
C HIS A 31 2.08 11.30 -4.45
N ASP A 32 2.97 10.83 -5.31
CA ASP A 32 3.33 11.48 -6.58
C ASP A 32 3.63 12.99 -6.43
N GLY A 33 4.43 13.32 -5.41
CA GLY A 33 4.86 14.70 -5.11
C GLY A 33 3.82 15.59 -4.42
N ARG A 34 2.67 15.04 -4.04
CA ARG A 34 1.60 15.76 -3.34
C ARG A 34 1.40 15.22 -1.94
N ASN A 35 1.16 16.11 -0.97
CA ASN A 35 0.63 15.72 0.33
C ASN A 35 -0.82 15.26 0.18
N VAL A 36 -1.12 14.06 0.67
CA VAL A 36 -2.47 13.48 0.69
C VAL A 36 -2.79 13.07 2.12
N ARG A 37 -3.95 13.51 2.59
CA ARG A 37 -4.51 13.14 3.88
C ARG A 37 -5.22 11.79 3.78
N ILE A 38 -4.75 10.80 4.53
CA ILE A 38 -5.46 9.53 4.73
C ILE A 38 -6.34 9.68 5.96
N GLU A 39 -7.65 9.64 5.75
CA GLU A 39 -8.67 9.74 6.79
C GLU A 39 -9.88 8.88 6.44
N ARG A 40 -10.83 8.76 7.37
CA ARG A 40 -12.12 8.14 7.11
C ARG A 40 -13.01 9.08 6.30
N ASN A 41 -13.85 8.51 5.44
CA ASN A 41 -14.99 9.24 4.87
C ASN A 41 -15.86 9.77 6.02
N GLN A 42 -16.12 11.08 5.99
CA GLN A 42 -16.85 11.82 7.03
C GLN A 42 -18.38 11.72 6.90
N ASP A 43 -18.89 11.07 5.85
CA ASP A 43 -20.32 10.78 5.71
C ASP A 43 -20.69 9.50 6.51
N PRO A 44 -21.52 9.61 7.57
CA PRO A 44 -21.94 8.46 8.38
C PRO A 44 -22.83 7.47 7.59
N GLU A 45 -23.46 7.91 6.50
CA GLU A 45 -24.31 7.09 5.65
C GLU A 45 -23.57 6.54 4.42
N ASN A 46 -22.26 6.77 4.30
CA ASN A 46 -21.47 6.25 3.20
C ASN A 46 -21.57 4.72 3.11
N ARG A 47 -21.69 4.21 1.87
CA ARG A 47 -21.73 2.78 1.56
C ARG A 47 -20.80 2.47 0.39
N LEU A 48 -20.25 1.26 0.37
CA LEU A 48 -19.53 0.76 -0.80
C LEU A 48 -20.50 0.55 -1.98
N THR A 49 -20.33 1.33 -3.04
CA THR A 49 -21.13 1.23 -4.27
C THR A 49 -20.36 0.67 -5.46
N ASN A 50 -19.04 0.54 -5.34
CA ASN A 50 -18.18 0.07 -6.42
C ASN A 50 -18.01 -1.47 -6.40
N SER A 51 -17.11 -1.99 -7.24
CA SER A 51 -16.89 -3.44 -7.40
C SER A 51 -16.54 -4.18 -6.11
N PHE A 52 -16.09 -3.52 -5.05
CA PHE A 52 -15.79 -4.13 -3.76
C PHE A 52 -17.05 -4.54 -2.97
N SER A 53 -18.24 -4.03 -3.34
CA SER A 53 -19.52 -4.48 -2.77
C SER A 53 -19.93 -5.90 -3.19
N LYS A 54 -19.40 -6.41 -4.32
CA LYS A 54 -19.63 -7.80 -4.75
C LYS A 54 -18.96 -8.76 -3.78
N THR A 55 -19.68 -9.76 -3.28
CA THR A 55 -19.18 -10.77 -2.32
C THR A 55 -19.02 -12.16 -2.93
N SER A 56 -19.81 -12.49 -3.96
CA SER A 56 -19.86 -13.80 -4.61
C SER A 56 -18.95 -13.89 -5.84
N ARG A 57 -17.63 -13.78 -5.64
CA ARG A 57 -16.66 -14.00 -6.73
C ARG A 57 -16.38 -15.49 -6.88
N VAL A 58 -16.52 -16.01 -8.10
CA VAL A 58 -16.27 -17.43 -8.42
C VAL A 58 -14.78 -17.75 -8.25
N CYS A 59 -14.50 -18.86 -7.56
CA CYS A 59 -13.17 -19.46 -7.47
C CYS A 59 -13.12 -20.67 -8.42
N PRO A 60 -12.08 -20.80 -9.28
CA PRO A 60 -11.00 -19.85 -9.56
C PRO A 60 -11.41 -18.65 -10.46
N PRO A 61 -10.63 -17.54 -10.50
CA PRO A 61 -9.34 -17.34 -9.82
C PRO A 61 -9.46 -16.68 -8.44
N PHE A 62 -10.66 -16.31 -7.99
CA PHE A 62 -10.87 -15.50 -6.78
C PHE A 62 -11.01 -16.34 -5.50
N CYS A 63 -10.06 -17.26 -5.31
CA CYS A 63 -10.07 -18.16 -4.17
C CYS A 63 -9.53 -17.47 -2.91
N ILE A 64 -10.21 -17.67 -1.78
CA ILE A 64 -9.85 -17.07 -0.49
C ILE A 64 -8.45 -17.55 -0.07
N GLN A 65 -7.58 -16.60 0.27
CA GLN A 65 -6.23 -16.84 0.75
C GLN A 65 -6.22 -17.05 2.28
N PRO A 66 -5.36 -17.91 2.83
CA PRO A 66 -5.25 -18.11 4.29
C PRO A 66 -4.78 -16.84 5.00
N ALA A 67 -4.93 -16.77 6.33
CA ALA A 67 -4.39 -15.65 7.12
C ALA A 67 -2.87 -15.72 7.29
N HIS A 68 -2.31 -16.93 7.27
CA HIS A 68 -0.88 -17.18 7.33
C HIS A 68 -0.38 -17.62 5.95
N LEU A 69 0.49 -16.83 5.32
CA LEU A 69 0.97 -17.06 3.97
C LEU A 69 2.26 -17.89 3.92
N LEU A 70 3.27 -17.46 4.67
CA LEU A 70 4.59 -18.09 4.82
C LEU A 70 5.06 -17.86 6.26
N GLU A 71 5.86 -18.79 6.78
CA GLU A 71 6.27 -18.84 8.19
C GLU A 71 6.81 -17.51 8.75
N LYS A 72 7.58 -16.76 7.96
CA LYS A 72 8.27 -15.54 8.42
C LYS A 72 7.74 -14.26 7.76
N VAL A 73 6.58 -14.34 7.09
CA VAL A 73 5.89 -13.17 6.51
C VAL A 73 4.78 -12.75 7.46
N THR A 74 4.82 -11.51 7.92
CA THR A 74 3.83 -10.99 8.87
C THR A 74 2.58 -10.51 8.11
N THR A 75 1.42 -11.05 8.44
CA THR A 75 0.14 -10.53 7.96
C THR A 75 -0.30 -9.36 8.84
N ILE A 76 -0.70 -8.26 8.22
CA ILE A 76 -1.09 -7.02 8.91
C ILE A 76 -2.46 -6.50 8.46
N ALA A 77 -3.01 -5.52 9.18
CA ALA A 77 -4.29 -4.87 8.92
C ALA A 77 -4.12 -3.34 8.75
N GLU A 78 -5.23 -2.59 8.76
CA GLU A 78 -5.27 -1.17 8.39
C GLU A 78 -4.36 -0.29 9.26
N LEU A 79 -4.37 -0.51 10.58
CA LEU A 79 -3.61 0.34 11.51
C LEU A 79 -2.11 0.16 11.33
N GLU A 80 -1.63 -1.07 11.15
CA GLU A 80 -0.22 -1.32 10.88
C GLU A 80 0.21 -0.81 9.50
N VAL A 81 -0.70 -0.76 8.51
CA VAL A 81 -0.42 -0.11 7.21
C VAL A 81 -0.24 1.40 7.39
N LEU A 82 -1.11 2.04 8.19
CA LEU A 82 -0.99 3.47 8.50
C LEU A 82 0.31 3.77 9.24
N ASP A 83 0.65 2.97 10.25
CA ASP A 83 1.91 3.06 10.98
C ASP A 83 3.13 2.89 10.05
N PHE A 84 3.09 1.89 9.17
CA PHE A 84 4.15 1.65 8.20
C PHE A 84 4.33 2.82 7.22
N LEU A 85 3.22 3.42 6.76
CA LEU A 85 3.26 4.62 5.92
C LEU A 85 3.93 5.79 6.67
N ASP A 86 3.54 6.02 7.92
CA ASP A 86 3.99 7.14 8.74
C ASP A 86 5.46 7.00 9.18
N HIS A 87 5.91 5.80 9.52
CA HIS A 87 7.23 5.59 10.13
C HIS A 87 8.28 5.00 9.19
N GLN A 88 7.88 4.22 8.17
CA GLN A 88 8.83 3.55 7.27
C GLN A 88 8.87 4.17 5.88
N VAL A 89 7.69 4.42 5.28
CA VAL A 89 7.62 4.97 3.92
C VAL A 89 8.09 6.43 3.91
N LYS A 90 7.64 7.27 4.85
CA LYS A 90 8.05 8.69 4.93
C LYS A 90 9.57 8.90 4.97
N VAL A 91 10.30 8.02 5.64
CA VAL A 91 11.77 8.11 5.79
C VAL A 91 12.54 7.28 4.77
N GLY A 92 11.85 6.71 3.77
CA GLY A 92 12.47 5.96 2.67
C GLY A 92 13.00 4.57 3.02
N LYS A 93 12.66 4.04 4.21
CA LYS A 93 13.07 2.70 4.66
C LYS A 93 12.10 1.60 4.24
N GLY A 94 10.85 1.95 3.95
CA GLY A 94 9.80 1.04 3.53
C GLY A 94 9.16 1.40 2.19
N LEU A 95 8.49 0.44 1.57
CA LEU A 95 7.60 0.65 0.42
C LEU A 95 6.25 -0.03 0.64
N LEU A 96 5.18 0.73 0.47
CA LEU A 96 3.85 0.17 0.30
C LEU A 96 3.64 -0.16 -1.18
N VAL A 97 3.39 -1.42 -1.50
CA VAL A 97 3.39 -1.96 -2.86
C VAL A 97 2.01 -2.44 -3.26
N ASP A 98 1.46 -1.79 -4.27
CA ASP A 98 0.26 -2.26 -4.96
C ASP A 98 0.65 -3.34 -5.96
N ALA A 99 0.38 -4.60 -5.61
CA ALA A 99 0.75 -5.76 -6.42
C ALA A 99 -0.24 -6.06 -7.56
N ARG A 100 -1.26 -5.21 -7.73
CA ARG A 100 -2.31 -5.39 -8.72
C ARG A 100 -1.84 -5.04 -10.12
N ILE A 101 -2.44 -5.67 -11.11
CA ILE A 101 -2.38 -5.23 -12.52
C ILE A 101 -3.01 -3.83 -12.70
N PRO A 102 -2.57 -3.06 -13.72
CA PRO A 102 -2.96 -1.65 -13.90
C PRO A 102 -4.48 -1.38 -13.86
N GLU A 103 -5.28 -2.26 -14.45
CA GLU A 103 -6.74 -2.11 -14.59
C GLU A 103 -7.46 -2.05 -13.23
N TRP A 104 -6.88 -2.65 -12.20
CA TRP A 104 -7.38 -2.52 -10.82
C TRP A 104 -6.85 -1.28 -10.12
N ARG A 105 -5.61 -0.88 -10.41
CA ARG A 105 -4.97 0.29 -9.83
C ARG A 105 -5.61 1.60 -10.31
N GLU A 106 -5.98 1.67 -11.59
CA GLU A 106 -6.66 2.83 -12.20
C GLU A 106 -7.99 3.17 -11.51
N LYS A 107 -8.65 2.18 -10.90
CA LYS A 107 -9.89 2.38 -10.12
C LYS A 107 -9.66 3.03 -8.76
N GLY A 108 -8.40 3.16 -8.34
CA GLY A 108 -7.99 3.74 -7.08
C GLY A 108 -7.03 2.83 -6.30
N THR A 109 -6.14 3.46 -5.54
CA THR A 109 -5.11 2.81 -4.73
C THR A 109 -4.91 3.53 -3.39
N ILE A 110 -4.11 2.92 -2.52
CA ILE A 110 -3.75 3.50 -1.22
C ILE A 110 -2.74 4.64 -1.46
N PRO A 111 -2.96 5.84 -0.91
CA PRO A 111 -1.99 6.93 -0.97
C PRO A 111 -0.63 6.51 -0.40
N GLY A 112 0.46 7.00 -0.99
CA GLY A 112 1.83 6.57 -0.68
C GLY A 112 2.25 5.22 -1.26
N SER A 113 1.37 4.48 -1.95
CA SER A 113 1.76 3.22 -2.60
C SER A 113 2.44 3.39 -3.96
N VAL A 114 3.42 2.53 -4.23
CA VAL A 114 4.04 2.38 -5.56
C VAL A 114 3.42 1.20 -6.32
N SER A 115 3.33 1.31 -7.64
CA SER A 115 2.85 0.24 -8.51
C SER A 115 3.95 -0.78 -8.78
N MET A 116 3.72 -2.05 -8.42
CA MET A 116 4.61 -3.16 -8.78
C MET A 116 3.77 -4.43 -9.03
N PRO A 117 3.15 -4.55 -10.22
CA PRO A 117 2.30 -5.69 -10.53
C PRO A 117 3.00 -7.03 -10.31
N PHE A 118 2.27 -8.02 -9.78
CA PHE A 118 2.83 -9.35 -9.49
C PHE A 118 3.46 -10.02 -10.72
N THR A 119 2.97 -9.72 -11.92
CA THR A 119 3.52 -10.21 -13.20
C THR A 119 4.94 -9.75 -13.44
N HIS A 120 5.34 -8.56 -12.96
CA HIS A 120 6.70 -8.06 -13.09
C HIS A 120 7.62 -8.76 -12.09
N LEU A 121 7.19 -8.88 -10.84
CA LEU A 121 7.94 -9.58 -9.79
C LEU A 121 8.12 -11.08 -10.08
N SER A 122 7.12 -11.71 -10.69
CA SER A 122 7.16 -13.14 -11.02
C SER A 122 8.15 -13.48 -12.14
N LYS A 123 8.55 -12.49 -12.95
CA LYS A 123 9.58 -12.64 -13.99
C LYS A 123 11.01 -12.53 -13.44
N GLY A 124 11.18 -12.26 -12.15
CA GLY A 124 12.49 -12.18 -11.51
C GLY A 124 13.25 -10.86 -11.74
N LEU A 125 14.53 -10.85 -11.36
CA LEU A 125 15.42 -9.67 -11.40
C LEU A 125 16.25 -9.57 -12.69
N ASP A 126 15.88 -10.30 -13.74
CA ASP A 126 16.53 -10.25 -15.06
C ASP A 126 15.55 -9.88 -16.18
N GLY A 127 14.29 -9.61 -15.85
CA GLY A 127 13.26 -9.19 -16.80
C GLY A 127 13.34 -7.70 -17.16
N GLU A 128 12.51 -7.28 -18.12
CA GLU A 128 12.42 -5.88 -18.61
C GLU A 128 12.28 -4.83 -17.49
N HIS A 129 11.58 -5.17 -16.41
CA HIS A 129 11.33 -4.25 -15.28
C HIS A 129 12.37 -4.36 -14.16
N ALA A 130 13.38 -5.22 -14.32
CA ALA A 130 14.33 -5.56 -13.27
C ALA A 130 15.07 -4.35 -12.73
N ALA A 131 15.63 -3.49 -13.60
CA ALA A 131 16.41 -2.32 -13.16
C ALA A 131 15.60 -1.43 -12.20
N LYS A 132 14.34 -1.15 -12.54
CA LYS A 132 13.43 -0.35 -11.70
C LYS A 132 13.08 -1.06 -10.40
N ILE A 133 12.79 -2.36 -10.44
CA ILE A 133 12.49 -3.17 -9.24
C ILE A 133 13.70 -3.19 -8.30
N ILE A 134 14.89 -3.50 -8.81
CA ILE A 134 16.15 -3.54 -8.05
C ILE A 134 16.39 -2.21 -7.34
N GLN A 135 16.28 -1.10 -8.09
CA GLN A 135 16.47 0.24 -7.55
C GLN A 135 15.46 0.57 -6.45
N LEU A 136 14.16 0.33 -6.70
CA LEU A 136 13.12 0.62 -5.71
C LEU A 136 13.30 -0.21 -4.44
N LEU A 137 13.62 -1.49 -4.58
CA LEU A 137 13.73 -2.42 -3.47
C LEU A 137 15.02 -2.28 -2.66
N GLY A 138 16.00 -1.48 -3.12
CA GLY A 138 17.30 -1.34 -2.47
C GLY A 138 18.17 -2.59 -2.62
N ILE A 139 18.00 -3.33 -3.71
CA ILE A 139 18.78 -4.54 -3.99
C ILE A 139 20.06 -4.12 -4.72
N THR A 140 21.19 -4.73 -4.37
CA THR A 140 22.47 -4.51 -5.06
C THR A 140 23.04 -5.83 -5.56
N LYS A 141 24.19 -5.78 -6.26
CA LYS A 141 24.89 -6.97 -6.72
C LYS A 141 26.30 -6.98 -6.15
N GLN A 142 26.66 -8.05 -5.44
CA GLN A 142 27.98 -8.25 -4.85
C GLN A 142 28.53 -9.61 -5.29
N SER A 143 29.73 -9.62 -5.87
CA SER A 143 30.40 -10.85 -6.33
C SER A 143 29.52 -11.75 -7.22
N GLY A 144 28.77 -11.14 -8.14
CA GLY A 144 27.90 -11.84 -9.08
C GLY A 144 26.55 -12.31 -8.50
N ARG A 145 26.30 -12.12 -7.19
CA ARG A 145 25.05 -12.50 -6.52
C ARG A 145 24.25 -11.27 -6.12
N TRP A 146 22.93 -11.41 -6.08
CA TRP A 146 22.04 -10.37 -5.53
C TRP A 146 22.25 -10.25 -4.02
N ASP A 147 22.45 -9.03 -3.55
CA ASP A 147 22.57 -8.67 -2.14
C ASP A 147 21.32 -7.90 -1.69
N PHE A 148 20.70 -8.43 -0.63
CA PHE A 148 19.49 -7.90 -0.01
C PHE A 148 19.76 -7.26 1.37
N SER A 149 21.04 -7.08 1.75
CA SER A 149 21.42 -6.49 3.04
C SER A 149 20.77 -5.12 3.26
N GLN A 150 20.73 -4.30 2.22
CA GLN A 150 20.12 -2.96 2.19
C GLN A 150 18.67 -2.94 1.68
N ALA A 151 18.05 -4.11 1.50
CA ALA A 151 16.70 -4.19 0.99
C ALA A 151 15.72 -3.49 1.94
N ARG A 152 14.74 -2.78 1.40
CA ARG A 152 13.71 -2.07 2.16
C ARG A 152 12.74 -3.04 2.85
N ASP A 153 11.95 -2.53 3.79
CA ASP A 153 10.78 -3.27 4.25
C ASP A 153 9.63 -3.09 3.24
N LEU A 154 8.83 -4.13 3.02
CA LEU A 154 7.74 -4.09 2.03
C LEU A 154 6.42 -4.49 2.66
N VAL A 155 5.41 -3.64 2.52
CA VAL A 155 4.01 -4.05 2.67
C VAL A 155 3.43 -4.28 1.28
N LEU A 156 2.95 -5.49 0.99
CA LEU A 156 2.30 -5.81 -0.28
C LEU A 156 0.79 -5.98 -0.08
N PHE A 157 -0.01 -5.45 -0.99
CA PHE A 157 -1.47 -5.60 -0.96
C PHE A 157 -2.07 -5.89 -2.35
N CYS A 158 -3.29 -6.42 -2.35
CA CYS A 158 -4.12 -6.58 -3.55
C CYS A 158 -5.54 -6.04 -3.31
N ASN A 159 -6.55 -6.59 -3.97
CA ASN A 159 -7.95 -6.19 -3.89
C ASN A 159 -8.62 -6.66 -2.60
N GLY A 160 -8.16 -7.78 -2.02
CA GLY A 160 -8.68 -8.31 -0.76
C GLY A 160 -8.36 -9.78 -0.58
N PRO A 161 -8.99 -10.44 0.41
CA PRO A 161 -8.68 -11.82 0.80
C PRO A 161 -8.81 -12.86 -0.31
N TRP A 162 -9.61 -12.58 -1.35
CA TRP A 162 -9.85 -13.45 -2.50
C TRP A 162 -8.88 -13.19 -3.67
N CYS A 163 -7.96 -12.23 -3.55
CA CYS A 163 -6.98 -11.94 -4.59
C CYS A 163 -5.62 -12.58 -4.31
N ALA A 164 -5.13 -13.40 -5.25
CA ALA A 164 -3.82 -14.06 -5.15
C ALA A 164 -2.62 -13.25 -5.70
N GLN A 165 -2.82 -12.03 -6.23
CA GLN A 165 -1.73 -11.29 -6.88
C GLN A 165 -0.62 -10.90 -5.89
N SER A 166 -0.97 -10.35 -4.73
CA SER A 166 0.03 -10.01 -3.70
C SER A 166 0.70 -11.25 -3.12
N THR A 167 -0.01 -12.38 -2.99
CA THR A 167 0.58 -13.62 -2.48
C THR A 167 1.54 -14.25 -3.49
N HIS A 168 1.25 -14.14 -4.79
CA HIS A 168 2.20 -14.50 -5.85
C HIS A 168 3.44 -13.60 -5.84
N ALA A 169 3.26 -12.29 -5.70
CA ALA A 169 4.36 -11.33 -5.58
C ALA A 169 5.28 -11.64 -4.38
N ILE A 170 4.71 -11.88 -3.19
CA ILE A 170 5.47 -12.25 -1.99
C ILE A 170 6.25 -13.55 -2.22
N LYS A 171 5.61 -14.60 -2.74
CA LYS A 171 6.29 -15.87 -3.02
C LYS A 171 7.43 -15.71 -4.04
N ALA A 172 7.24 -14.87 -5.05
CA ALA A 172 8.29 -14.57 -6.02
C ALA A 172 9.48 -13.86 -5.36
N LEU A 173 9.23 -12.83 -4.54
CA LEU A 173 10.28 -12.14 -3.77
C LEU A 173 11.06 -13.10 -2.87
N VAL A 174 10.38 -13.97 -2.13
CA VAL A 174 11.03 -14.97 -1.28
C VAL A 174 11.88 -15.93 -2.10
N LYS A 175 11.39 -16.38 -3.26
CA LYS A 175 12.17 -17.24 -4.18
C LYS A 175 13.44 -16.55 -4.71
N LEU A 176 13.42 -15.23 -4.85
CA LEU A 176 14.58 -14.43 -5.26
C LEU A 176 15.59 -14.22 -4.14
N GLY A 177 15.26 -14.57 -2.89
CA GLY A 177 16.12 -14.40 -1.73
C GLY A 177 15.79 -13.17 -0.88
N TYR A 178 14.66 -12.50 -1.13
CA TYR A 178 14.24 -11.38 -0.29
C TYR A 178 14.01 -11.84 1.16
N PRO A 179 14.52 -11.12 2.18
CA PRO A 179 14.38 -11.53 3.57
C PRO A 179 12.90 -11.56 3.98
N GLN A 180 12.37 -12.75 4.31
CA GLN A 180 10.95 -12.90 4.67
C GLN A 180 10.51 -11.97 5.81
N LYS A 181 11.38 -11.73 6.80
CA LYS A 181 11.11 -10.83 7.93
C LYS A 181 10.92 -9.35 7.54
N LYS A 182 11.33 -8.97 6.32
CA LYS A 182 11.11 -7.64 5.74
C LYS A 182 9.84 -7.58 4.88
N LEU A 183 9.07 -8.67 4.81
CA LEU A 183 7.84 -8.76 4.01
C LEU A 183 6.63 -8.80 4.94
N PHE A 184 5.73 -7.85 4.69
CA PHE A 184 4.45 -7.72 5.34
C PHE A 184 3.34 -7.86 4.30
N TRP A 185 2.26 -8.53 4.67
CA TRP A 185 1.13 -8.74 3.78
C TRP A 185 -0.13 -8.10 4.34
N TYR A 186 -0.60 -7.05 3.67
CA TYR A 186 -1.91 -6.50 3.95
C TYR A 186 -2.98 -7.31 3.21
N ARG A 187 -3.45 -8.37 3.88
CA ARG A 187 -4.41 -9.35 3.33
C ARG A 187 -5.77 -8.74 3.00
N GLY A 188 -6.19 -7.75 3.79
CA GLY A 188 -7.48 -7.06 3.61
C GLY A 188 -7.57 -6.28 2.29
N GLY A 189 -6.44 -5.80 1.80
CA GLY A 189 -6.32 -5.12 0.51
C GLY A 189 -7.26 -3.91 0.36
N MET A 190 -7.52 -3.52 -0.89
CA MET A 190 -8.40 -2.39 -1.19
C MET A 190 -9.84 -2.58 -0.68
N GLN A 191 -10.33 -3.82 -0.59
CA GLN A 191 -11.67 -4.08 -0.09
C GLN A 191 -11.79 -3.70 1.39
N ALA A 192 -10.89 -4.18 2.25
CA ALA A 192 -10.94 -3.86 3.66
C ALA A 192 -10.67 -2.36 3.88
N TRP A 193 -9.68 -1.80 3.16
CA TRP A 193 -9.35 -0.37 3.18
C TRP A 193 -10.56 0.52 2.88
N GLN A 194 -11.31 0.21 1.82
CA GLN A 194 -12.50 0.99 1.46
C GLN A 194 -13.73 0.63 2.31
N GLN A 195 -13.81 -0.58 2.87
CA GLN A 195 -14.87 -0.98 3.79
C GLN A 195 -14.83 -0.15 5.07
N VAL A 196 -13.64 0.23 5.51
CA VAL A 196 -13.45 1.22 6.58
C VAL A 196 -13.37 2.65 6.04
N GLY A 197 -13.78 2.92 4.79
CA GLY A 197 -13.90 4.26 4.24
C GLY A 197 -12.60 5.08 4.22
N LEU A 198 -11.42 4.45 4.19
CA LEU A 198 -10.15 5.18 4.16
C LEU A 198 -9.90 5.80 2.77
N THR A 199 -9.26 6.97 2.76
CA THR A 199 -8.90 7.72 1.54
C THR A 199 -8.25 6.83 0.47
N ILE A 200 -8.67 7.02 -0.78
CA ILE A 200 -8.01 6.45 -1.96
C ILE A 200 -7.59 7.57 -2.91
N VAL A 201 -6.61 7.29 -3.76
CA VAL A 201 -6.17 8.17 -4.84
C VAL A 201 -6.22 7.42 -6.16
N LYS A 202 -6.45 8.16 -7.25
CA LYS A 202 -6.29 7.63 -8.61
C LYS A 202 -4.90 8.00 -9.12
N PRO A 203 -4.22 7.10 -9.86
CA PRO A 203 -2.93 7.37 -10.49
C PRO A 203 -2.95 8.58 -11.43
#